data_AF-A0A8I7B5Z5-F1
#
_entry.id   AF-A0A8I7B5Z5-F1
#
_cell.length_a   1.000
_cell.length_b   1.000
_cell.length_c   1.000
_cell.angle_alpha   90.00
_cell.angle_beta   90.00
_cell.angle_gamma   90.00
#
_symmetry.space_group_name_H-M   'P 1'
#
loop_
_entity.id
_entity.type
_entity.pdbx_description
1 polymer ?
#
loop_
_entity_poly.entity_id
_entity_poly.type
_entity_poly.pdbx_seq_one_letter_code
_entity_poly.pdbx_strand_id
1 'polypeptide(L)'
;MEFFTIILEKSSSRQVLPDNFVKMLDGHRPQNMKLRQAGNGLRKLWDVEVVFDTDGSMYLDRGWKQFVRAYDPRHGYFLVFKYDGNATFAVKVFDTTMCRRRYEDDDDASTLCLFFLSIRLCLTPI
;
A
#
# COMPACT_ATOMS: atom_id res chain seq x y z
N MET A 1 -8.11 -10.98 6.03
CA MET A 1 -6.87 -11.79 5.96
C MET A 1 -5.67 -10.87 6.05
N GLU A 2 -4.63 -11.28 6.78
CA GLU A 2 -3.35 -10.56 6.85
C GLU A 2 -2.21 -11.53 6.47
N PHE A 3 -1.24 -11.04 5.70
CA PHE A 3 -0.03 -11.78 5.36
C PHE A 3 1.13 -10.80 5.13
N PHE A 4 2.35 -11.31 5.09
CA PHE A 4 3.51 -10.50 4.74
C PHE A 4 4.24 -11.05 3.52
N THR A 5 4.95 -10.16 2.84
CA THR A 5 5.91 -10.49 1.79
C THR A 5 7.22 -9.79 2.06
N ILE A 6 8.30 -10.32 1.48
CA ILE A 6 9.63 -9.70 1.53
C ILE A 6 9.94 -9.19 0.11
N ILE A 7 10.43 -7.95 0.01
CA ILE A 7 10.93 -7.43 -1.26
C ILE A 7 12.24 -8.13 -1.59
N LEU A 8 12.21 -8.97 -2.62
CA LEU A 8 13.39 -9.54 -3.25
C LEU A 8 13.63 -8.80 -4.57
N GLU A 9 14.83 -8.90 -5.16
CA GLU A 9 15.16 -8.19 -6.40
C GLU A 9 14.16 -8.49 -7.54
N LYS A 10 13.71 -9.74 -7.63
CA LYS A 10 12.72 -10.20 -8.61
C LYS A 10 11.31 -9.64 -8.35
N SER A 11 11.00 -9.30 -7.09
CA SER A 11 9.69 -8.77 -6.63
C SER A 11 9.47 -7.31 -7.01
N SER A 12 10.51 -6.61 -7.49
CA SER A 12 10.39 -5.21 -7.93
C SER A 12 9.51 -5.05 -9.16
N SER A 13 9.35 -6.12 -9.96
CA SER A 13 8.55 -6.09 -11.19
C SER A 13 7.09 -6.49 -10.98
N ARG A 14 6.84 -7.52 -10.15
CA ARG A 14 5.53 -8.08 -9.82
C ARG A 14 5.57 -8.62 -8.40
N GLN A 15 4.44 -8.63 -7.70
CA GLN A 15 4.33 -9.22 -6.37
C GLN A 15 3.45 -10.47 -6.41
N VAL A 16 4.02 -11.62 -6.04
CA VAL A 16 3.26 -12.85 -5.86
C VAL A 16 2.38 -12.75 -4.62
N LEU A 17 1.12 -13.17 -4.71
CA LEU A 17 0.21 -13.27 -3.58
C LEU A 17 0.24 -14.71 -3.03
N PRO A 18 0.20 -14.91 -1.70
CA PRO A 18 0.25 -16.25 -1.12
C PRO A 18 -0.93 -17.13 -1.54
N ASP A 19 -0.69 -18.42 -1.78
CA ASP A 19 -1.74 -19.38 -2.17
C ASP A 19 -2.92 -19.43 -1.20
N ASN A 20 -2.65 -19.27 0.10
CA ASN A 20 -3.71 -19.23 1.12
C ASN A 20 -4.65 -18.02 0.93
N PHE A 21 -4.13 -16.89 0.45
CA PHE A 21 -4.95 -15.75 0.08
C PHE A 21 -5.77 -16.07 -1.19
N VAL A 22 -5.16 -16.68 -2.20
CA VAL A 22 -5.86 -17.07 -3.44
C VAL A 22 -6.99 -18.06 -3.15
N LYS A 23 -6.75 -19.06 -2.30
CA LYS A 23 -7.78 -20.02 -1.84
C LYS A 23 -8.91 -19.32 -1.08
N MET A 24 -8.59 -18.35 -0.24
CA MET A 24 -9.60 -17.57 0.50
C MET A 24 -10.53 -16.77 -0.42
N LEU A 25 -10.08 -16.39 -1.63
CA LEU A 25 -10.96 -15.76 -2.62
C LEU A 25 -12.01 -16.72 -3.20
N ASP A 26 -11.93 -18.03 -2.93
CA ASP A 26 -12.94 -19.03 -3.28
C ASP A 26 -13.42 -18.94 -4.74
N GLY A 27 -12.46 -18.96 -5.67
CA GLY A 27 -12.72 -18.87 -7.11
C GLY A 27 -12.98 -17.44 -7.64
N HIS A 28 -13.09 -16.43 -6.78
CA HIS A 28 -13.16 -15.04 -7.23
C HIS A 28 -11.81 -14.60 -7.81
N ARG A 29 -11.82 -14.20 -9.09
CA ARG A 29 -10.63 -13.76 -9.82
C ARG A 29 -10.79 -12.29 -10.22
N PRO A 30 -10.57 -11.35 -9.30
CA PRO A 30 -10.68 -9.93 -9.63
C PRO A 30 -9.64 -9.56 -10.68
N GLN A 31 -10.01 -8.67 -11.60
CA GLN A 31 -9.08 -8.15 -12.62
C GLN A 31 -8.13 -7.10 -12.04
N ASN A 32 -8.58 -6.36 -11.03
CA ASN A 32 -7.81 -5.32 -10.37
C ASN A 32 -8.03 -5.37 -8.87
N MET A 33 -7.03 -4.93 -8.14
CA MET A 33 -7.09 -4.64 -6.71
C MET A 33 -6.60 -3.23 -6.45
N LYS A 34 -6.84 -2.73 -5.25
CA LYS A 34 -6.40 -1.42 -4.81
C LYS A 34 -5.38 -1.57 -3.69
N LEU A 35 -4.27 -0.85 -3.77
CA LEU A 35 -3.32 -0.73 -2.67
C LEU A 35 -3.42 0.65 -2.06
N ARG A 36 -3.38 0.73 -0.74
CA ARG A 36 -3.17 1.97 -0.02
C ARG A 36 -2.13 1.76 1.06
N GLN A 37 -1.30 2.76 1.30
CA GLN A 37 -0.48 2.73 2.49
C GLN A 37 -1.36 2.73 3.74
N ALA A 38 -1.06 1.86 4.69
CA ALA A 38 -1.67 1.89 6.00
C ALA A 38 -1.18 3.14 6.74
N GLY A 39 -2.10 3.91 7.32
CA GLY A 39 -1.78 5.14 8.04
C GLY A 39 -3.04 5.94 8.35
N ASN A 40 -2.85 7.05 9.05
CA ASN A 40 -3.92 8.03 9.27
C ASN A 40 -3.92 9.04 8.11
N GLY A 41 -5.09 9.64 7.85
CA GLY A 41 -5.29 10.63 6.79
C GLY A 41 -5.71 10.03 5.45
N LEU A 42 -5.93 10.91 4.47
CA LEU A 42 -6.16 10.51 3.09
C LEU A 42 -4.87 9.92 2.54
N ARG A 43 -4.97 8.74 1.93
CA ARG A 43 -3.85 8.03 1.33
C ARG A 43 -4.18 7.76 -0.13
N LYS A 44 -3.18 7.93 -0.98
CA LYS A 44 -3.30 7.60 -2.39
C LYS A 44 -3.70 6.13 -2.54
N LEU A 45 -4.71 5.92 -3.37
CA LEU A 45 -5.18 4.60 -3.75
C LEU A 45 -4.56 4.24 -5.10
N TRP A 46 -3.90 3.10 -5.14
CA TRP A 46 -3.19 2.61 -6.32
C TRP A 46 -3.99 1.46 -6.91
N ASP A 47 -4.55 1.64 -8.10
CA ASP A 47 -5.12 0.54 -8.87
C ASP A 47 -3.99 -0.34 -9.40
N VAL A 48 -4.05 -1.63 -9.06
CA VAL A 48 -3.07 -2.64 -9.45
C VAL A 48 -3.76 -3.78 -10.18
N GLU A 49 -3.22 -4.14 -11.34
CA GLU A 49 -3.69 -5.25 -12.15
C GLU A 49 -3.36 -6.57 -11.45
N VAL A 50 -4.33 -7.48 -11.49
CA VAL A 50 -4.18 -8.85 -11.03
C VAL A 50 -4.01 -9.76 -12.25
N VAL A 51 -2.91 -10.51 -12.27
CA VAL A 51 -2.61 -11.49 -13.31
C VAL A 51 -2.48 -12.87 -12.68
N PHE A 52 -2.89 -13.89 -13.42
CA PHE A 52 -2.68 -15.29 -13.06
C PHE A 52 -1.77 -15.95 -14.09
N ASP A 53 -0.84 -16.79 -13.65
CA ASP A 53 -0.08 -17.64 -14.56
C ASP A 53 -0.84 -18.94 -14.90
N THR A 54 -0.18 -19.83 -15.66
CA THR A 54 -0.71 -21.14 -16.04
C THR A 54 -0.83 -22.10 -14.85
N ASP A 55 -0.05 -21.89 -13.80
CA ASP A 55 0.01 -22.75 -12.61
C ASP A 55 -1.02 -22.31 -11.54
N GLY A 56 -1.71 -21.19 -11.77
CA GLY A 56 -2.72 -20.62 -10.88
C GLY A 56 -2.16 -19.64 -9.86
N SER A 57 -0.87 -19.33 -9.91
CA SER A 57 -0.26 -18.30 -9.06
C SER A 57 -0.82 -16.94 -9.40
N MET A 58 -1.11 -16.14 -8.37
CA MET A 58 -1.70 -14.81 -8.51
C MET A 58 -0.65 -13.72 -8.27
N TYR A 59 -0.63 -12.71 -9.12
CA TYR A 59 0.36 -11.62 -9.10
C TYR A 59 -0.31 -10.26 -9.13
N LEU A 60 0.25 -9.31 -8.37
CA LEU A 60 0.06 -7.88 -8.61
C LEU A 60 1.08 -7.44 -9.67
N ASP A 61 0.61 -6.99 -10.84
CA ASP A 61 1.47 -6.63 -11.98
C ASP A 61 1.48 -5.12 -12.26
N ARG A 62 0.73 -4.62 -13.25
CA ARG A 62 0.68 -3.18 -13.53
C ARG A 62 0.15 -2.44 -12.29
N GLY A 63 0.68 -1.26 -11.99
CA GLY A 63 0.37 -0.53 -10.76
C GLY A 63 1.30 -0.89 -9.60
N TRP A 64 1.73 -2.14 -9.47
CA TRP A 64 2.68 -2.56 -8.42
C TRP A 64 4.02 -1.85 -8.56
N LYS A 65 4.56 -1.79 -9.78
CA LYS A 65 5.82 -1.07 -10.06
C LYS A 65 5.73 0.41 -9.68
N GLN A 66 4.58 1.04 -9.90
CA GLN A 66 4.35 2.43 -9.54
C GLN A 66 4.29 2.60 -8.02
N PHE A 67 3.61 1.68 -7.32
CA PHE A 67 3.59 1.64 -5.85
C PHE A 67 5.00 1.48 -5.27
N VAL A 68 5.80 0.54 -5.80
CA VAL A 68 7.19 0.32 -5.40
C VAL A 68 8.03 1.58 -5.66
N ARG A 69 7.89 2.23 -6.81
CA ARG A 69 8.62 3.48 -7.11
C ARG A 69 8.26 4.62 -6.16
N ALA A 70 7.00 4.74 -5.78
CA ALA A 70 6.54 5.83 -4.91
C ALA A 70 7.02 5.66 -3.47
N TYR A 71 7.01 4.44 -2.95
CA TYR A 71 7.37 4.16 -1.55
C TYR A 71 8.79 3.62 -1.37
N ASP A 72 9.56 3.45 -2.45
CA ASP A 72 10.95 2.97 -2.47
C ASP A 72 11.23 1.82 -1.48
N PRO A 73 10.42 0.75 -1.42
CA PRO A 73 10.75 -0.37 -0.55
C PRO A 73 11.94 -1.12 -1.16
N ARG A 74 13.00 -1.32 -0.37
CA ARG A 74 14.26 -1.88 -0.83
C ARG A 74 14.32 -3.38 -0.59
N HIS A 75 15.33 -4.02 -1.17
CA HIS A 75 15.63 -5.42 -0.91
C HIS A 75 15.66 -5.70 0.61
N GLY A 76 14.97 -6.75 1.04
CA GLY A 76 14.87 -7.15 2.44
C GLY A 76 13.78 -6.42 3.24
N TYR A 77 13.04 -5.47 2.65
CA TYR A 77 11.93 -4.82 3.34
C TYR A 77 10.75 -5.79 3.48
N PHE A 78 10.05 -5.70 4.61
CA PHE A 78 8.86 -6.49 4.91
C PHE A 78 7.61 -5.67 4.65
N LEU A 79 6.71 -6.20 3.84
CA LEU A 79 5.41 -5.59 3.58
C LEU A 79 4.33 -6.44 4.21
N VAL A 80 3.53 -5.85 5.10
CA VAL A 80 2.36 -6.49 5.69
C VAL A 80 1.12 -6.00 4.96
N PHE A 81 0.44 -6.91 4.28
CA PHE A 81 -0.81 -6.69 3.57
C PHE A 81 -1.99 -7.07 4.47
N LYS A 82 -2.96 -6.17 4.56
CA LYS A 82 -4.25 -6.43 5.18
C LYS A 82 -5.35 -6.28 4.15
N TYR A 83 -6.01 -7.39 3.83
CA TYR A 83 -7.17 -7.41 2.95
C TYR A 83 -8.41 -6.97 3.71
N ASP A 84 -9.17 -6.04 3.14
CA ASP A 84 -10.38 -5.50 3.76
C ASP A 84 -11.68 -6.24 3.38
N GLY A 85 -11.61 -7.20 2.46
CA GLY A 85 -12.77 -7.93 1.94
C GLY A 85 -13.30 -7.40 0.61
N ASN A 86 -12.91 -6.19 0.19
CA ASN A 86 -13.45 -5.50 -0.99
C ASN A 86 -12.34 -5.08 -1.96
N ALA A 87 -11.59 -6.08 -2.46
CA ALA A 87 -10.52 -5.90 -3.45
C ALA A 87 -9.44 -4.87 -3.06
N THR A 88 -9.30 -4.53 -1.78
CA THR A 88 -8.35 -3.50 -1.32
C THR A 88 -7.42 -4.04 -0.25
N PHE A 89 -6.13 -3.71 -0.38
CA PHE A 89 -5.12 -3.96 0.62
C PHE A 89 -4.66 -2.67 1.28
N ALA A 90 -4.66 -2.66 2.61
CA ALA A 90 -3.83 -1.73 3.37
C ALA A 90 -2.43 -2.34 3.54
N VAL A 91 -1.39 -1.61 3.15
CA VAL A 91 0.00 -2.07 3.14
C VAL A 91 0.81 -1.32 4.18
N LYS A 92 1.44 -2.03 5.13
CA LYS A 92 2.46 -1.47 6.03
C LYS A 92 3.83 -1.88 5.50
N VAL A 93 4.76 -0.94 5.42
CA VAL A 93 6.15 -1.20 4.99
C VAL A 93 7.07 -1.12 6.21
N PHE A 94 7.92 -2.12 6.39
CA PHE A 94 8.96 -2.17 7.41
C PHE A 94 10.30 -2.32 6.73
N ASP A 95 11.28 -1.52 7.13
CA ASP A 95 12.64 -1.62 6.61
C ASP A 95 13.44 -2.71 7.31
N THR A 96 14.71 -2.83 6.94
CA THR A 96 15.63 -3.82 7.50
C THR A 96 15.96 -3.59 8.97
N THR A 97 15.58 -2.45 9.56
CA THR A 97 15.70 -2.21 11.01
C THR A 97 14.46 -2.70 11.77
N MET A 98 13.55 -3.40 11.10
CA MET A 98 12.27 -3.88 11.64
C MET A 98 11.34 -2.74 12.07
N CYS A 99 11.62 -1.51 11.65
CA CYS A 99 10.82 -0.34 11.99
C CYS A 99 9.84 -0.05 10.85
N ARG A 100 8.62 0.34 11.23
CA ARG A 100 7.60 0.75 10.26
C ARG A 100 8.01 2.06 9.62
N ARG A 101 8.12 2.07 8.29
CA ARG A 101 8.31 3.27 7.49
C ARG A 101 7.05 4.13 7.56
N ARG A 102 7.25 5.45 7.67
CA ARG A 102 6.21 6.46 7.55
C ARG A 102 6.50 7.26 6.30
N TYR A 103 5.47 7.47 5.49
CA TYR A 103 5.59 8.28 4.30
C TYR A 103 4.60 9.43 4.42
N GLU A 104 5.04 10.60 4.00
CA GLU A 104 4.22 11.77 3.82
C GLU A 104 3.55 11.58 2.46
N ASP A 105 2.30 11.09 2.44
CA ASP A 105 1.55 11.05 1.19
C ASP A 105 0.79 12.37 1.07
N ASP A 106 0.96 12.99 -0.10
CA ASP A 106 0.43 14.28 -0.55
C ASP A 106 -1.06 14.50 -0.22
N ASP A 107 -1.31 15.28 0.82
CA ASP A 107 -2.40 16.25 0.93
C ASP A 107 -2.07 17.19 2.09
N ASP A 108 -1.19 18.15 1.82
CA ASP A 108 -0.95 19.31 2.68
C ASP A 108 -2.18 20.22 2.80
N ALA A 109 -3.38 19.81 2.38
CA ALA A 109 -4.60 20.50 2.79
C ALA A 109 -4.79 20.43 4.31
N SER A 110 -4.39 19.35 4.99
CA SER A 110 -4.54 19.23 6.46
C SER A 110 -3.45 19.97 7.23
N THR A 111 -2.21 19.94 6.74
CA THR A 111 -1.11 20.73 7.30
C THR A 111 -1.36 22.21 7.10
N LEU A 112 -1.73 22.64 5.88
CA LEU A 112 -2.12 24.02 5.59
C LEU A 112 -3.34 24.44 6.41
N CYS A 113 -4.36 23.59 6.58
CA CYS A 113 -5.52 23.93 7.41
C CYS A 113 -5.13 24.16 8.87
N LEU A 114 -4.26 23.33 9.45
CA LEU A 114 -3.73 23.54 10.79
C LEU A 114 -2.84 24.79 10.88
N PHE A 115 -2.01 25.06 9.87
CA PHE A 115 -1.21 26.29 9.77
C PHE A 115 -2.08 27.54 9.62
N PHE A 116 -3.16 27.49 8.83
CA PHE A 116 -4.09 28.58 8.63
C PHE A 116 -5.00 28.78 9.85
N LEU A 117 -5.40 27.71 10.55
CA LEU A 117 -6.08 27.81 11.84
C LEU A 117 -5.16 28.42 12.90
N SER A 118 -3.89 28.00 12.97
CA SER A 118 -2.94 28.58 13.93
C SER A 118 -2.67 30.05 13.63
N ILE A 119 -2.53 30.44 12.37
CA ILE A 119 -2.38 31.85 11.98
C ILE A 119 -3.67 32.65 12.28
N ARG A 120 -4.86 32.09 12.01
CA ARG A 120 -6.13 32.76 12.36
C ARG A 120 -6.31 32.95 13.86
N LEU A 121 -5.98 31.95 14.69
CA LEU A 121 -6.00 32.05 16.15
C LEU A 121 -5.01 33.12 16.68
N CYS A 122 -3.88 33.31 16.01
CA CYS A 122 -2.91 34.35 16.37
C CYS A 122 -3.26 35.76 15.87
N LEU A 123 -4.15 35.89 14.87
CA LEU A 123 -4.51 37.17 14.25
C LEU A 123 -5.93 37.66 14.59
N THR A 124 -6.75 36.86 15.27
CA THR A 124 -7.98 37.37 15.88
C THR A 124 -7.60 38.26 17.06
N PRO A 125 -7.87 39.57 17.03
CA PRO A 125 -7.71 40.41 18.20
C PRO A 125 -8.71 39.95 19.27
N ILE A 126 -8.25 39.91 20.53
CA ILE A 126 -9.08 39.67 21.72
C ILE A 126 -10.12 40.79 21.84
#